data_AF-A0A0G4M2I5-F1
#
_entry.id   AF-A0A0G4M2I5-F1
#
_cell.length_a   1.000
_cell.length_b   1.000
_cell.length_c   1.000
_cell.angle_alpha   90.00
_cell.angle_beta   90.00
_cell.angle_gamma   90.00
#
_symmetry.space_group_name_H-M   'P 1'
#
loop_
_entity.id
_entity.type
_entity.pdbx_description
1 polymer ?
#
loop_
_entity_poly.entity_id
_entity_poly.type
_entity_poly.pdbx_seq_one_letter_code
_entity_poly.pdbx_strand_id
1 'polypeptide(L)' 'MENYDPEFRTIIKPNDILVSGFNFGCGSSREQAATALLAKHIPLVLAGSFSNIFVRNGINNALP' A
#
# COMPACT_ATOMS: atom_id res chain seq x y z
N MET A 1 6.18 1.19 5.48
CA MET A 1 6.15 0.06 6.43
C MET A 1 7.23 0.15 7.50
N GLU A 2 8.32 0.89 7.30
CA GLU A 2 9.46 1.02 8.24
C GLU A 2 9.09 1.23 9.72
N ASN A 3 8.04 1.99 10.03
CA ASN A 3 7.59 2.21 11.42
C ASN A 3 6.95 0.97 12.09
N TYR A 4 6.47 0.00 11.31
CA TYR A 4 5.75 -1.19 11.81
C TYR A 4 6.54 -2.48 11.57
N ASP A 5 7.26 -2.53 10.45
CA ASP A 5 8.12 -3.64 10.06
C ASP A 5 9.37 -3.06 9.37
N PRO A 6 10.48 -2.90 10.13
CA PRO A 6 11.75 -2.44 9.59
C PRO A 6 12.36 -3.38 8.55
N GLU A 7 12.08 -4.68 8.63
CA GLU A 7 12.59 -5.69 7.70
C GLU A 7 11.82 -5.70 6.37
N PHE A 8 10.63 -5.08 6.33
CA PHE A 8 9.80 -5.00 5.12
C PHE A 8 10.59 -4.57 3.87
N ARG A 9 11.56 -3.66 4.02
CA ARG A 9 12.36 -3.16 2.89
C ARG A 9 13.30 -4.20 2.30
N THR A 10 13.74 -5.19 3.08
CA THR A 10 14.68 -6.23 2.66
C THR A 10 13.98 -7.51 2.21
N ILE A 11 12.81 -7.82 2.78
CA ILE A 11 12.06 -9.04 2.47
C ILE A 11 11.20 -8.91 1.21
N ILE A 12 10.74 -7.69 0.89
CA ILE A 12 9.82 -7.47 -0.23
C ILE A 12 10.50 -7.63 -1.59
N LYS A 13 9.81 -8.32 -2.50
CA LYS A 13 10.25 -8.56 -3.87
C LYS A 13 9.23 -7.99 -4.87
N PRO A 14 9.67 -7.67 -6.09
CA PRO A 14 8.76 -7.34 -7.17
C PRO A 14 7.71 -8.44 -7.37
N ASN A 15 6.47 -8.04 -7.62
CA ASN A 15 5.29 -8.90 -7.78
C ASN A 15 4.74 -9.56 -6.50
N ASP A 16 5.27 -9.22 -5.32
CA ASP A 16 4.64 -9.63 -4.06
C ASP A 16 3.30 -8.92 -3.86
N ILE A 17 2.32 -9.63 -3.28
CA ILE A 17 1.02 -9.07 -2.92
C ILE A 17 1.07 -8.58 -1.48
N LEU A 18 0.66 -7.34 -1.24
CA LEU A 18 0.54 -6.81 0.11
C LEU A 18 -0.84 -7.16 0.68
N VAL A 19 -0.87 -7.91 1.78
CA VAL A 19 -2.11 -8.29 2.47
C VAL A 19 -2.23 -7.54 3.80
N SER A 20 -3.41 -7.01 4.09
CA SER A 20 -3.70 -6.32 5.35
C SER A 20 -5.09 -6.68 5.91
N GLY A 21 -5.34 -6.24 7.14
CA GLY A 21 -6.63 -6.37 7.80
C GLY A 21 -7.62 -5.29 7.34
N PHE A 22 -8.30 -4.67 8.29
CA PHE A 22 -9.31 -3.65 8.01
C PHE A 22 -8.73 -2.24 8.02
N ASN A 23 -9.37 -1.35 7.26
CA ASN A 23 -9.08 0.08 7.18
C ASN A 23 -7.65 0.39 6.73
N PHE A 24 -7.15 -0.34 5.72
CA PHE A 24 -5.83 -0.10 5.17
C PHE A 24 -5.72 1.31 4.56
N GLY A 25 -4.55 1.93 4.74
CA GLY A 25 -4.28 3.27 4.26
C GLY A 25 -5.07 4.36 5.00
N CYS A 26 -5.48 4.11 6.25
CA CYS A 26 -6.10 5.14 7.09
C CYS A 26 -5.11 6.27 7.43
N GLY A 27 -5.65 7.44 7.77
CA GLY A 27 -4.87 8.62 8.15
C GLY A 27 -4.79 9.67 7.05
N SER A 28 -3.61 10.26 6.89
CA SER A 28 -3.42 11.46 6.06
C SER A 28 -3.57 11.15 4.57
N SER A 29 -3.95 12.16 3.78
CA SER A 29 -4.14 12.05 2.32
C SER A 29 -2.85 12.01 1.50
N ARG A 30 -1.79 11.40 2.04
CA ARG A 30 -0.48 11.30 1.42
C ARG A 30 -0.55 10.36 0.24
N GLU A 31 -0.51 10.91 -0.97
CA GLU A 31 -0.44 10.16 -2.22
C GLU A 31 0.81 9.26 -2.30
N GLN A 32 1.87 9.65 -1.58
CA GLN A 32 3.11 8.89 -1.42
C GLN A 32 2.87 7.47 -0.89
N ALA A 33 1.76 7.22 -0.19
CA ALA A 33 1.44 5.87 0.28
C ALA A 33 1.17 4.90 -0.87
N ALA A 34 0.47 5.32 -1.92
CA ALA A 34 0.18 4.48 -3.08
C ALA A 34 1.40 4.38 -4.01
N THR A 35 2.07 5.51 -4.29
CA THR A 35 3.22 5.52 -5.19
C THR A 35 4.43 4.79 -4.62
N ALA A 36 4.60 4.74 -3.29
CA ALA A 36 5.64 3.93 -2.67
C ALA A 36 5.46 2.41 -2.91
N LEU A 37 4.21 1.93 -2.98
CA LEU A 37 3.91 0.52 -3.28
C LEU A 37 4.22 0.21 -4.75
N LEU A 38 3.83 1.11 -5.67
CA LEU A 38 4.16 1.01 -7.09
C LEU A 38 5.67 1.04 -7.34
N ALA A 39 6.40 1.92 -6.64
CA ALA A 39 7.87 1.99 -6.71
C ALA A 39 8.56 0.71 -6.21
N LYS A 40 7.87 -0.11 -5.44
CA LYS A 40 8.32 -1.44 -5.01
C LYS A 40 7.81 -2.58 -5.90
N HIS A 41 7.15 -2.25 -7.01
CA HIS A 41 6.56 -3.22 -7.93
C HIS A 41 5.57 -4.17 -7.25
N ILE A 42 4.80 -3.66 -6.28
CA ILE A 42 3.67 -4.37 -5.68
C ILE A 42 2.47 -4.19 -6.63
N PRO A 43 1.94 -5.25 -7.24
CA PRO A 43 0.92 -5.13 -8.28
C PRO A 43 -0.50 -5.06 -7.71
N LEU A 44 -0.69 -5.37 -6.41
CA LEU A 44 -2.00 -5.46 -5.78
C LEU A 44 -1.88 -5.32 -4.27
N VAL A 45 -2.84 -4.61 -3.66
CA VAL A 45 -3.08 -4.66 -2.21
C VAL A 45 -4.40 -5.36 -1.92
N LEU A 46 -4.38 -6.38 -1.08
CA LEU A 46 -5.59 -7.05 -0.58
C LEU A 46 -5.83 -6.67 0.87
N ALA A 47 -7.00 -6.11 1.18
CA ALA A 47 -7.37 -5.76 2.55
C ALA A 47 -8.84 -6.06 2.82
N GLY A 48 -9.18 -6.29 4.10
CA GLY A 48 -10.57 -6.46 4.54
C GLY A 48 -11.42 -5.20 4.39
N SER A 49 -10.78 -4.03 4.47
CA SER A 49 -11.36 -2.75 4.03
C SER A 49 -10.26 -1.71 3.83
N PHE A 50 -10.59 -0.64 3.11
CA PHE A 50 -9.68 0.46 2.82
C PHE A 50 -10.26 1.79 3.29
N SER A 51 -9.40 2.76 3.57
CA SER A 51 -9.85 4.13 3.77
C SER A 51 -10.27 4.75 2.43
N ASN A 52 -11.32 5.57 2.42
CA ASN A 52 -11.81 6.22 1.19
C ASN A 52 -10.72 7.04 0.49
N ILE A 53 -9.84 7.67 1.27
CA ILE A 53 -8.75 8.49 0.74
C ILE A 53 -7.69 7.62 0.08
N PHE A 54 -7.34 6.47 0.68
CA PHE A 54 -6.36 5.56 0.09
C PHE A 54 -6.88 4.94 -1.20
N VAL A 55 -8.15 4.50 -1.25
CA VAL A 55 -8.76 3.96 -2.48
C VAL A 55 -8.69 4.98 -3.62
N ARG A 56 -9.05 6.24 -3.36
CA ARG A 56 -8.95 7.31 -4.37
C ARG A 56 -7.51 7.49 -4.86
N ASN A 57 -6.54 7.54 -3.94
CA ASN A 57 -5.14 7.70 -4.30
C ASN A 57 -4.61 6.48 -5.08
N GLY A 58 -5.01 5.26 -4.70
CA GLY A 58 -4.66 4.02 -5.40
C GLY A 58 -5.17 4.04 -6.84
N ILE A 59 -6.46 4.32 -7.03
CA ILE A 59 -7.09 4.44 -8.36
C ILE A 59 -6.37 5.50 -9.21
N ASN A 60 -6.13 6.69 -8.67
CA ASN A 60 -5.46 7.77 -9.40
C ASN A 60 -4.03 7.42 -9.85
N ASN A 61 -3.35 6.54 -9.11
CA ASN A 61 -1.98 6.12 -9.42
C ASN A 61 -1.91 4.75 -10.12
N ALA A 62 -3.05 4.16 -10.50
CA ALA A 62 -3.15 2.83 -11.07
C ALA A 62 -2.55 1.72 -10.17
N LEU A 63 -2.73 1.84 -8.85
CA LEU A 63 -2.52 0.75 -7.89
C LEU A 63 -3.85 0.00 -7.67
N PRO A 64 -3.95 -1.26 -8.11
CA PRO A 64 -5.13 -2.11 -7.91
C PRO A 64 -5.38 -2.49 -6.45
#